data_AF-A0A658NQX5-F1
#
_entry.id   AF-A0A658NQX5-F1
#
_cell.length_a   1.000
_cell.length_b   1.000
_cell.length_c   1.000
_cell.angle_alpha   90.00
_cell.angle_beta   90.00
_cell.angle_gamma   90.00
#
_symmetry.space_group_name_H-M   'P 1'
#
loop_
_entity.id
_entity.type
_entity.pdbx_description
1 polymer ?
#
loop_
_entity_poly.entity_id
_entity_poly.type
_entity_poly.pdbx_seq_one_letter_code
_entity_poly.pdbx_strand_id
1 'polypeptide(L)'
;LYRAFGADDRFVLAGRFQLGTNIGPRLPETPASFRFWSGGGGTVRGQPYQSLGVPLARSALLSVQTGGMSFAAASAELRAAITDR
;
A
#
# COMPACT_ATOMS: atom_id res chain seq x y z
N LEU A 1 -4.00 -12.19 7.07
CA LEU A 1 -4.32 -12.85 8.36
C LEU A 1 -5.75 -12.52 8.72
N TYR A 2 -6.55 -13.52 9.09
CA TYR A 2 -7.92 -13.35 9.55
C TYR A 2 -8.12 -14.16 10.83
N ARG A 3 -8.74 -13.55 11.84
CA ARG A 3 -9.06 -14.22 13.10
C ARG A 3 -10.45 -13.80 13.55
N ALA A 4 -11.36 -14.77 13.63
CA ALA A 4 -12.68 -14.58 14.20
C ALA A 4 -12.63 -14.74 15.73
N PHE A 5 -13.50 -14.01 16.43
CA PHE A 5 -13.65 -14.08 17.88
C PHE A 5 -14.99 -13.49 18.34
N GLY A 6 -15.36 -13.76 19.60
CA GLY A 6 -16.64 -13.35 20.18
C GLY A 6 -17.74 -14.40 20.00
N ALA A 7 -18.92 -14.12 20.56
CA ALA A 7 -20.08 -15.00 20.39
C ALA A 7 -20.45 -15.10 18.89
N ASP A 8 -20.60 -16.34 18.42
CA ASP A 8 -20.94 -16.67 17.04
C ASP A 8 -19.95 -16.10 16.00
N ASP A 9 -18.68 -15.92 16.37
CA ASP A 9 -17.64 -15.37 15.47
C ASP A 9 -18.00 -13.99 14.88
N ARG A 10 -18.82 -13.22 15.59
CA ARG A 10 -19.35 -11.93 15.13
C ARG A 10 -18.31 -10.86 14.86
N PHE A 11 -17.08 -11.01 15.37
CA PHE A 11 -15.98 -10.09 15.12
C PHE A 11 -14.84 -10.78 14.37
N VAL A 12 -14.27 -10.08 13.38
CA VAL A 12 -13.11 -10.54 12.62
C VAL A 12 -12.03 -9.48 12.63
N LEU A 13 -10.85 -9.84 13.14
CA LEU A 13 -9.62 -9.09 12.92
C LEU A 13 -8.99 -9.51 11.61
N ALA A 14 -8.78 -8.56 10.72
CA ALA A 14 -8.10 -8.76 9.45
C ALA A 14 -6.81 -7.94 9.41
N GLY A 15 -5.70 -8.62 9.16
CA GLY A 15 -4.40 -8.00 8.92
C GLY A 15 -3.92 -8.29 7.51
N ARG A 16 -3.38 -7.29 6.82
CA ARG A 16 -2.72 -7.44 5.52
C ARG A 16 -1.33 -6.83 5.58
N PHE A 17 -0.38 -7.54 5.00
CA PHE A 17 0.99 -7.10 4.85
C PHE A 17 1.44 -7.35 3.42
N GLN A 18 2.17 -6.40 2.85
CA GLN A 18 2.71 -6.47 1.50
C GLN A 18 4.14 -5.96 1.53
N LEU A 19 5.06 -6.74 0.97
CA LEU A 19 6.40 -6.28 0.65
C LEU A 19 6.73 -6.60 -0.80
N GLY A 20 7.51 -5.74 -1.41
CA GLY A 20 8.07 -5.95 -2.73
C GLY A 20 9.35 -5.13 -2.90
N THR A 21 10.29 -5.68 -3.66
CA THR A 21 11.48 -4.94 -4.09
C THR A 21 11.81 -5.37 -5.51
N ASN A 22 12.21 -4.42 -6.33
CA ASN A 22 12.68 -4.66 -7.68
C ASN A 22 14.19 -4.69 -7.67
N ILE A 23 14.75 -5.81 -8.12
CA ILE A 23 16.19 -6.01 -8.25
C ILE A 23 16.56 -5.73 -9.70
N GLY A 24 17.51 -4.82 -9.94
CA GLY A 24 17.97 -4.46 -11.27
C GLY A 24 18.35 -2.98 -11.39
N PRO A 25 17.89 -2.27 -12.45
CA PRO A 25 18.28 -0.89 -12.73
C PRO A 25 17.89 0.06 -11.60
N ARG A 26 18.58 1.19 -11.49
CA ARG A 26 18.26 2.19 -10.46
C ARG A 26 16.92 2.87 -10.77
N LEU A 27 16.37 3.58 -9.78
CA LEU A 27 15.08 4.26 -9.91
C LEU A 27 14.92 5.15 -11.18
N PRO A 28 15.93 5.92 -11.63
CA PRO A 28 15.83 6.72 -12.85
C PRO A 28 15.79 5.89 -14.14
N GLU A 29 16.34 4.67 -14.10
CA GLU A 29 16.50 3.75 -15.23
C GLU A 29 15.34 2.74 -15.32
N THR A 30 14.52 2.63 -14.27
CA THR A 30 13.40 1.68 -14.19
C THR A 30 12.13 2.28 -14.80
N PRO A 31 11.45 1.60 -15.75
CA PRO A 31 10.19 2.08 -16.31
C PRO A 31 9.09 2.23 -15.26
N ALA A 32 8.18 3.19 -15.48
CA ALA A 32 7.12 3.51 -14.52
C ALA A 32 6.18 2.35 -14.19
N SER A 33 5.97 1.44 -15.15
CA SER A 33 5.16 0.23 -15.03
C SER A 33 5.74 -0.80 -14.06
N PHE A 34 7.06 -0.80 -13.85
CA PHE A 34 7.70 -1.73 -12.92
C PHE A 34 7.81 -1.16 -11.50
N ARG A 35 7.67 0.15 -11.30
CA ARG A 35 7.81 0.78 -9.98
C ARG A 35 6.60 0.52 -9.09
N PHE A 36 6.84 0.43 -7.79
CA PHE A 36 5.77 0.31 -6.81
C PHE A 36 5.13 1.66 -6.51
N TRP A 37 3.80 1.68 -6.40
CA TRP A 37 3.05 2.90 -6.09
C TRP A 37 2.20 2.70 -4.84
N SER A 38 1.98 3.77 -4.09
CA SER A 38 1.15 3.75 -2.89
C SER A 38 0.31 5.02 -2.75
N GLY A 39 -0.79 4.91 -1.99
CA GLY A 39 -1.91 5.87 -1.99
C GLY A 39 -3.10 5.34 -2.77
N GLY A 40 -4.28 5.34 -2.15
CA GLY A 40 -5.52 4.80 -2.70
C GLY A 40 -5.97 3.47 -2.07
N GLY A 41 -7.12 2.95 -2.50
CA GLY A 41 -7.82 1.85 -1.83
C GLY A 41 -7.08 0.52 -1.72
N GLY A 42 -6.11 0.27 -2.62
CA GLY A 42 -5.30 -0.94 -2.62
C GLY A 42 -4.11 -0.92 -1.66
N THR A 43 -3.79 0.23 -1.06
CA THR A 43 -2.66 0.42 -0.13
C THR A 43 -3.11 1.18 1.11
N VAL A 44 -3.15 2.52 1.06
CA VAL A 44 -3.56 3.40 2.15
C VAL A 44 -4.87 4.09 1.76
N ARG A 45 -6.00 3.59 2.28
CA ARG A 45 -7.31 4.22 2.08
C ARG A 45 -7.31 5.64 2.67
N GLY A 46 -8.06 6.55 2.04
CA GLY A 46 -8.11 7.98 2.39
C GLY A 46 -7.01 8.82 1.73
N GLN A 47 -5.95 8.20 1.21
CA GLN A 47 -4.96 8.88 0.39
C GLN A 47 -5.39 8.92 -1.08
N PRO A 48 -5.15 10.02 -1.82
CA PRO A 48 -5.35 10.05 -3.26
C PRO A 48 -4.53 8.98 -3.98
N TYR A 49 -4.97 8.63 -5.18
CA TYR A 49 -4.28 7.61 -5.99
C TYR A 49 -2.82 8.00 -6.25
N GLN A 50 -1.89 7.11 -5.88
CA GLN A 50 -0.45 7.29 -6.07
C GLN A 50 0.18 8.52 -5.37
N SER A 51 -0.48 9.10 -4.36
CA SER A 51 0.00 10.31 -3.69
C SER A 51 1.24 10.09 -2.82
N LEU A 52 1.46 8.87 -2.34
CA LEU A 52 2.58 8.51 -1.47
C LEU A 52 3.77 8.02 -2.30
N GLY A 53 4.12 8.82 -3.31
CA GLY A 53 5.26 8.58 -4.19
C GLY A 53 6.60 8.93 -3.53
N VAL A 54 7.68 8.54 -4.21
CA VAL A 54 9.05 8.92 -3.90
C VAL A 54 9.42 10.13 -4.78
N PRO A 55 9.97 11.21 -4.20
CA PRO A 55 10.43 12.34 -5.00
C PRO A 55 11.71 11.96 -5.76
N LEU A 56 11.72 12.19 -7.07
CA LEU A 56 12.90 12.06 -7.92
C LEU A 56 13.32 13.44 -8.44
N ALA A 57 14.52 13.87 -8.07
CA ALA A 57 15.12 15.08 -8.61
C ALA A 57 15.43 14.89 -10.10
N ARG A 58 14.86 15.75 -10.95
CA ARG A 58 15.15 15.84 -12.39
C ARG A 58 16.18 16.93 -12.68
N SER A 59 16.23 17.96 -11.84
CA SER A 59 17.24 19.02 -11.85
C SER A 59 17.40 19.59 -10.43
N ALA A 60 18.29 20.57 -10.26
CA ALA A 60 18.45 21.28 -8.98
C ALA A 60 17.18 22.01 -8.50
N LEU A 61 16.23 22.29 -9.41
CA LEU A 61 15.02 23.06 -9.12
C LEU A 61 13.72 22.29 -9.36
N LEU A 62 13.78 21.08 -9.94
CA LEU A 62 12.60 20.29 -10.30
C LEU A 62 12.68 18.89 -9.70
N SER A 63 11.69 18.55 -8.88
CA SER A 63 11.42 17.19 -8.44
C SER A 63 10.05 16.75 -8.93
N VAL A 64 9.94 15.47 -9.31
CA VAL A 64 8.67 14.85 -9.69
C VAL A 64 8.38 13.69 -8.76
N GLN A 65 7.11 13.52 -8.40
CA GLN A 65 6.69 12.35 -7.64
C GLN A 65 6.70 11.11 -8.54
N THR A 66 7.21 10.01 -8.01
CA THR A 66 7.35 8.78 -8.77
C THR A 66 7.14 7.53 -7.91
N GLY A 67 7.08 6.36 -8.51
CA GLY A 67 6.99 5.10 -7.77
C GLY A 67 8.33 4.73 -7.10
N GLY A 68 8.32 3.82 -6.14
CA GLY A 68 9.54 3.31 -5.48
C GLY A 68 10.10 2.05 -6.13
N MET A 69 11.38 1.75 -5.84
CA MET A 69 11.99 0.44 -6.14
C MET A 69 11.63 -0.62 -5.09
N SER A 70 11.27 -0.17 -3.89
CA SER A 70 10.87 -1.02 -2.78
C SER A 70 9.55 -0.50 -2.20
N PHE A 71 8.76 -1.42 -1.67
CA PHE A 71 7.44 -1.16 -1.12
C PHE A 71 7.21 -2.01 0.11
N ALA A 72 6.67 -1.38 1.15
CA ALA A 72 6.18 -2.04 2.34
C ALA A 72 4.86 -1.39 2.74
N ALA A 73 3.81 -2.19 2.92
CA ALA A 73 2.52 -1.73 3.41
C ALA A 73 1.95 -2.71 4.43
N ALA A 74 1.27 -2.15 5.42
CA ALA A 74 0.55 -2.89 6.44
C ALA A 74 -0.82 -2.24 6.66
N SER A 75 -1.85 -3.06 6.89
CA SER A 75 -3.17 -2.59 7.29
C SER A 75 -3.80 -3.55 8.29
N ALA A 76 -4.55 -2.99 9.25
CA ALA A 76 -5.38 -3.73 10.17
C ALA A 76 -6.83 -3.25 10.05
N GLU A 77 -7.79 -4.17 10.09
CA GLU A 77 -9.22 -3.91 10.06
C GLU A 77 -9.91 -4.74 11.15
N LEU A 78 -10.88 -4.14 11.81
CA LEU A 78 -11.86 -4.82 12.66
C LEU A 78 -13.18 -4.84 11.91
N ARG A 79 -13.77 -6.02 11.75
CA ARG A 79 -15.06 -6.23 11.08
C ARG A 79 -16.05 -6.79 12.09
N ALA A 80 -17.28 -6.28 12.07
CA ALA A 80 -18.36 -6.73 12.93
C ALA A 80 -19.56 -7.15 12.06
N ALA A 81 -20.16 -8.29 12.38
CA ALA A 81 -21.46 -8.66 11.84
C ALA A 81 -22.53 -7.76 12.46
N ILE A 82 -23.32 -7.08 11.62
CA ILE A 82 -24.40 -6.18 12.06
C ILE A 82 -25.77 -6.88 11.96
N THR A 83 -25.88 -7.92 11.14
CA THR A 83 -27.10 -8.68 10.96
C THR A 83 -26.92 -10.09 11.48
N ASP A 84 -27.93 -10.54 12.21
CA ASP A 84 -28.11 -11.94 12.57
C ASP A 84 -28.49 -12.68 11.28
N ARG A 85 -27.71 -13.67 10.87
CA ARG A 85 -28.27 -14.77 10.11
C ARG A 85 -28.57 -15.89 11.08
#